data_AF-A0A2N5GFJ4-F1
#
_entry.id   AF-A0A2N5GFJ4-F1
#
_cell.length_a   1.000
_cell.length_b   1.000
_cell.length_c   1.000
_cell.angle_alpha   90.00
_cell.angle_beta   90.00
_cell.angle_gamma   90.00
#
_symmetry.space_group_name_H-M   'P 1'
#
loop_
_entity.id
_entity.type
_entity.pdbx_description
1 polymer ?
#
loop_
_entity_poly.entity_id
_entity_poly.type
_entity_poly.pdbx_seq_one_letter_code
_entity_poly.pdbx_strand_id
1 'polypeptide(L)'
;MLTTKQKEIENVPIEMKNFLIDIISEVQEKYNQTLISDSNKSLEDKHFRLGANYAYYDVLELIETQLNLFSFQLDEVPHIAPVLGEKINNKI
;
A
#
# COMPACT_ATOMS: atom_id res chain seq x y z
N MET A 1 -1.57 42.36 -11.64
CA MET A 1 -0.86 41.60 -10.58
C MET A 1 -1.77 40.47 -10.16
N LEU A 2 -1.43 39.23 -10.54
CA LEU A 2 -2.13 38.06 -10.02
C LEU A 2 -1.79 37.96 -8.53
N THR A 3 -2.81 38.09 -7.70
CA THR A 3 -2.72 37.95 -6.25
C THR A 3 -2.10 36.59 -5.92
N THR A 4 -1.23 36.58 -4.91
CA THR A 4 -0.41 35.47 -4.38
C THR A 4 -1.13 34.13 -4.08
N LYS A 5 -2.42 34.02 -4.37
CA LYS A 5 -3.28 32.85 -4.14
C LYS A 5 -3.21 31.75 -5.22
N GLN A 6 -2.27 31.80 -6.17
CA GLN A 6 -2.15 30.82 -7.26
C GLN A 6 -0.87 29.97 -7.21
N LYS A 7 -0.21 29.86 -6.04
CA LYS A 7 1.02 29.07 -5.93
C LYS A 7 1.21 28.38 -4.58
N GLU A 8 0.15 27.87 -3.99
CA GLU A 8 0.27 26.75 -3.05
C GLU A 8 0.08 25.47 -3.87
N ILE A 9 1.15 25.08 -4.57
CA ILE A 9 1.37 23.66 -4.83
C ILE A 9 1.72 23.14 -3.45
N GLU A 10 0.72 22.58 -2.76
CA GLU A 10 0.84 22.10 -1.38
C GLU A 10 1.80 20.90 -1.41
N ASN A 11 3.09 21.17 -1.28
CA ASN A 11 4.09 20.13 -1.10
C ASN A 11 3.72 19.39 0.17
N VAL A 12 3.30 18.13 0.03
CA VAL A 12 3.03 17.26 1.19
C VAL A 12 4.28 17.28 2.09
N PRO A 13 4.13 17.55 3.40
CA PRO A 13 5.27 17.55 4.32
C PRO A 13 6.06 16.24 4.19
N ILE A 14 7.39 16.33 4.21
CA ILE A 14 8.25 15.15 4.05
C ILE A 14 7.94 14.08 5.11
N GLU A 15 7.54 14.50 6.30
CA GLU A 15 7.11 13.63 7.39
C GLU A 15 5.84 12.84 7.04
N MET A 16 4.88 13.48 6.35
CA MET A 16 3.66 12.82 5.88
C MET A 16 3.99 11.84 4.75
N LYS A 17 4.90 12.20 3.83
CA LYS A 17 5.37 11.29 2.78
C LYS A 17 6.01 10.04 3.39
N ASN A 18 6.91 10.22 4.36
CA ASN A 18 7.58 9.10 5.04
C ASN A 18 6.57 8.23 5.81
N PHE A 19 5.62 8.85 6.52
CA PHE A 19 4.56 8.11 7.21
C PHE A 19 3.73 7.23 6.25
N LEU A 20 3.39 7.75 5.08
CA LEU A 20 2.68 6.99 4.05
C LEU A 20 3.52 5.83 3.51
N ILE A 21 4.80 6.07 3.23
CA ILE A 21 5.72 5.02 2.79
C ILE A 21 5.82 3.90 3.84
N ASP A 22 5.97 4.27 5.11
CA ASP A 22 6.09 3.32 6.21
C ASP A 22 4.82 2.47 6.36
N ILE A 23 3.64 3.10 6.36
CA ILE A 23 2.39 2.37 6.54
C ILE A 23 2.07 1.48 5.34
N ILE A 24 2.37 1.93 4.11
CA ILE A 24 2.21 1.11 2.90
C ILE A 24 3.16 -0.09 3.00
N SER A 25 4.42 0.13 3.32
CA SER A 25 5.43 -0.94 3.43
C SER A 25 5.03 -2.01 4.45
N GLU A 26 4.55 -1.58 5.63
CA GLU A 26 4.06 -2.48 6.68
C GLU A 26 2.87 -3.32 6.20
N VAL A 27 1.89 -2.72 5.51
CA VAL A 27 0.74 -3.45 4.97
C VAL A 27 1.15 -4.42 3.86
N GLN A 28 2.06 -4.01 2.97
CA GLN A 28 2.61 -4.87 1.92
C GLN A 28 3.38 -6.06 2.50
N GLU A 29 4.12 -5.86 3.59
CA GLU A 29 4.78 -6.96 4.30
C GLU A 29 3.76 -7.94 4.87
N LYS A 30 2.73 -7.45 5.57
CA LYS A 30 1.66 -8.30 6.11
C LYS A 30 0.93 -9.06 5.01
N TYR A 31 0.63 -8.41 3.88
CA TYR A 31 0.08 -9.07 2.69
C TYR A 31 1.01 -10.19 2.20
N ASN A 32 2.30 -9.92 2.03
CA ASN A 32 3.28 -10.93 1.59
C ASN A 32 3.38 -12.11 2.55
N GLN A 33 3.27 -11.89 3.87
CA GLN A 33 3.25 -12.95 4.87
C GLN A 33 2.03 -13.89 4.69
N THR A 34 0.88 -13.36 4.27
CA THR A 34 -0.31 -14.19 3.98
C THR A 34 -0.17 -15.07 2.73
N LEU A 35 0.79 -14.79 1.84
CA LEU A 35 1.04 -15.63 0.66
C LEU A 35 1.90 -16.86 0.99
N ILE A 36 2.53 -16.90 2.17
CA ILE A 36 3.33 -18.03 2.60
C ILE A 36 2.40 -19.17 3.01
N SER A 37 2.30 -20.19 2.16
CA SER A 37 1.57 -21.42 2.50
C SER A 37 2.40 -22.32 3.39
N ASP A 38 1.83 -22.77 4.50
CA ASP A 38 2.36 -23.86 5.31
C ASP A 38 1.46 -25.10 5.12
N SER A 39 2.01 -26.15 4.52
CA SER A 39 1.31 -27.39 4.20
C SER A 39 0.89 -28.19 5.43
N ASN A 40 1.41 -27.85 6.62
CA ASN A 40 1.09 -28.54 7.87
C ASN A 40 -0.08 -27.90 8.63
N LYS A 41 -0.66 -26.80 8.12
CA LYS A 41 -1.73 -26.06 8.80
C LYS A 41 -3.13 -26.60 8.49
N SER A 42 -4.06 -26.31 9.40
CA SER A 42 -5.46 -26.72 9.27
C SER A 42 -6.17 -26.01 8.12
N LEU A 43 -7.35 -26.52 7.74
CA LEU A 43 -8.24 -25.83 6.78
C LEU A 43 -8.67 -24.45 7.29
N GLU A 44 -8.91 -24.33 8.60
CA GLU A 44 -9.27 -23.06 9.23
C GLU A 44 -8.16 -22.02 9.07
N ASP A 45 -6.92 -22.39 9.34
CA ASP A 45 -5.74 -21.52 9.13
C ASP A 45 -5.61 -21.08 7.67
N LYS A 46 -5.93 -21.98 6.72
CA LYS A 46 -5.93 -21.65 5.30
C LYS A 46 -6.98 -20.60 4.97
N HIS A 47 -8.20 -20.76 5.48
CA HIS A 47 -9.29 -19.79 5.25
C HIS A 47 -9.00 -18.45 5.92
N PHE A 48 -8.51 -18.46 7.16
CA PHE A 48 -8.10 -17.25 7.86
C PHE A 48 -7.02 -16.49 7.07
N ARG A 49 -5.99 -17.20 6.60
CA ARG A 49 -4.91 -16.60 5.80
C ARG A 49 -5.42 -15.99 4.49
N LEU A 50 -6.33 -16.68 3.80
CA LEU A 50 -6.95 -16.14 2.58
C LEU A 50 -7.78 -14.89 2.90
N GLY A 51 -8.59 -14.90 3.95
CA GLY A 51 -9.35 -13.73 4.39
C GLY A 51 -8.44 -12.55 4.73
N ALA A 52 -7.34 -12.79 5.45
CA ALA A 52 -6.33 -11.78 5.75
C ALA A 52 -5.66 -11.24 4.48
N ASN A 53 -5.36 -12.11 3.50
CA ASN A 53 -4.80 -11.70 2.22
C ASN A 53 -5.71 -10.71 1.49
N TYR A 54 -7.01 -11.02 1.38
CA TYR A 54 -8.01 -10.12 0.79
C TYR A 54 -8.12 -8.81 1.56
N ALA A 55 -8.10 -8.85 2.89
CA ALA A 55 -8.19 -7.65 3.71
C ALA A 55 -7.00 -6.70 3.52
N TYR A 56 -5.77 -7.23 3.48
CA TYR A 56 -4.60 -6.39 3.22
C TYR A 56 -4.57 -5.87 1.78
N TYR A 57 -5.01 -6.68 0.81
CA TYR A 57 -5.13 -6.24 -0.58
C TYR A 57 -6.09 -5.05 -0.72
N ASP A 58 -7.30 -5.14 -0.15
CA ASP A 58 -8.33 -4.10 -0.21
C ASP A 58 -7.82 -2.77 0.39
N VAL A 59 -7.04 -2.84 1.48
CA VAL A 59 -6.39 -1.67 2.06
C VAL A 59 -5.37 -1.04 1.10
N LEU A 60 -4.52 -1.85 0.46
CA LEU A 60 -3.53 -1.35 -0.51
C LEU A 60 -4.20 -0.73 -1.73
N GLU A 61 -5.24 -1.37 -2.27
CA GLU A 61 -6.03 -0.86 -3.40
C GLU A 61 -6.73 0.47 -3.03
N LEU A 62 -7.28 0.56 -1.83
CA LEU A 62 -7.89 1.79 -1.33
C LEU A 62 -6.86 2.92 -1.26
N ILE A 63 -5.69 2.68 -0.65
CA ILE A 63 -4.61 3.67 -0.55
C ILE A 63 -4.19 4.12 -1.95
N GLU A 64 -3.89 3.18 -2.84
CA GLU A 64 -3.45 3.49 -4.22
C GLU A 64 -4.49 4.33 -4.96
N THR A 65 -5.77 3.98 -4.83
CA THR A 65 -6.87 4.74 -5.42
C THR A 65 -6.93 6.16 -4.87
N GLN A 66 -6.82 6.34 -3.55
CA GLN A 66 -6.84 7.68 -2.96
C GLN A 66 -5.65 8.51 -3.43
N LEU A 67 -4.43 7.99 -3.40
CA LEU A 67 -3.25 8.74 -3.82
C LEU A 67 -3.32 9.13 -5.31
N ASN A 68 -3.79 8.22 -6.17
CA ASN A 68 -4.00 8.49 -7.58
C ASN A 68 -5.05 9.60 -7.82
N LEU A 69 -6.17 9.59 -7.08
CA LEU A 69 -7.20 10.64 -7.18
C LEU A 69 -6.67 12.03 -6.86
N PHE A 70 -5.72 12.14 -5.93
CA PHE A 70 -5.07 13.39 -5.56
C PHE A 70 -3.79 13.67 -6.38
N SER A 71 -3.48 12.87 -7.40
CA SER A 71 -2.25 12.97 -8.20
C SER A 71 -0.97 12.96 -7.33
N PHE A 72 -1.01 12.24 -6.20
CA PHE A 72 0.09 12.13 -5.27
C PHE A 72 0.93 10.89 -5.61
N GLN A 73 2.22 11.08 -5.89
CA GLN A 73 3.14 10.01 -6.26
C GLN A 73 4.18 9.75 -5.18
N LEU A 74 4.42 8.47 -4.92
CA LEU A 74 5.45 7.96 -4.01
C LEU A 74 6.47 7.17 -4.84
N ASP A 75 7.52 7.82 -5.32
CA ASP A 75 8.55 7.20 -6.17
C ASP A 75 9.22 5.99 -5.49
N GLU A 76 9.27 5.98 -4.15
CA GLU A 76 9.81 4.91 -3.33
C GLU A 76 8.93 3.65 -3.31
N VAL A 77 7.63 3.77 -3.63
CA VAL A 77 6.68 2.66 -3.68
C VAL A 77 5.85 2.76 -4.97
N PRO A 78 6.42 2.41 -6.14
CA PRO A 78 5.79 2.63 -7.44
C PRO A 78 4.57 1.74 -7.69
N HIS A 79 4.42 0.66 -6.93
CA HIS A 79 3.27 -0.25 -6.98
C HIS A 79 2.78 -0.48 -5.56
N ILE A 80 1.65 0.13 -5.19
CA ILE A 80 1.11 0.03 -3.83
C ILE A 80 0.27 -1.24 -3.73
N ALA A 81 -0.68 -1.43 -4.64
CA ALA A 81 -1.45 -2.66 -4.71
C ALA A 81 -0.80 -3.64 -5.72
N PRO A 82 -0.64 -4.93 -5.37
CA PRO A 82 -0.15 -5.95 -6.30
C PRO A 82 -1.24 -6.41 -7.25
N VAL A 83 -0.90 -7.34 -8.14
CA VAL A 83 -1.90 -8.29 -8.65
C VAL A 83 -2.29 -9.21 -7.50
N LEU A 84 -3.59 -9.37 -7.24
CA LEU A 84 -4.08 -10.20 -6.14
C LEU A 84 -3.56 -11.64 -6.23
N GLY A 85 -2.92 -12.11 -5.16
CA GLY A 85 -2.28 -13.42 -5.08
C GLY A 85 -0.79 -13.42 -5.47
N GLU A 86 -0.26 -12.33 -6.02
CA GLU A 86 1.16 -12.20 -6.35
C GLU A 86 1.95 -11.48 -5.25
N LYS A 87 3.23 -11.81 -5.09
CA LYS A 87 4.12 -11.16 -4.13
C LYS A 87 4.51 -9.76 -4.61
N ILE A 88 4.64 -8.85 -3.64
CA ILE A 88 5.21 -7.52 -3.84
C ILE A 88 6.73 -7.59 -3.61
N ASN A 89 7.51 -7.19 -4.61
CA ASN A 89 8.95 -7.05 -4.51
C ASN A 89 9.32 -5.56 -4.47
N ASN A 90 9.37 -4.98 -3.29
CA ASN A 90 9.95 -3.64 -3.14
C ASN A 90 11.46 -3.77 -3.26
N LYS A 91 12.04 -3.30 -4.37
CA LYS A 91 13.46 -2.97 -4.39
C LYS A 91 13.62 -1.69 -3.58
N ILE A 92 14.00 -1.84 -2.31
CA ILE A 92 14.62 -0.75 -1.55
C ILE A 92 16.07 -0.68 -1.96
#